data_AF-A0A7C8DVX4-F1
#
_entry.id   AF-A0A7C8DVX4-F1
#
_cell.length_a   1.000
_cell.length_b   1.000
_cell.length_c   1.000
_cell.angle_alpha   90.00
_cell.angle_beta   90.00
_cell.angle_gamma   90.00
#
_symmetry.space_group_name_H-M   'P 1'
#
loop_
_entity.id
_entity.type
_entity.pdbx_description
1 polymer ?
#
loop_
_entity_poly.entity_id
_entity_poly.type
_entity_poly.pdbx_seq_one_letter_code
_entity_poly.pdbx_strand_id
1 'polypeptide(L)'
;SNFEKKSGAILIDEPYLLETDNKQYVLMHGDALCTDDVGYQQLKKILQHPITKFIFLHLGKNLRLKISGQLRKKSIQAQSYKSSEIMDVNQHAVDELMKKYPDSELIHGHTHRQNTHIEENYTRHVLGDWSTTQGNAIKINTKLSRLEIN
;
A
#
# COMPACT_ATOMS: atom_id res chain seq x y z
N SER A 1 -12.21 13.16 9.60
CA SER A 1 -12.56 13.59 8.22
C SER A 1 -14.08 13.42 7.97
N ASN A 2 -14.66 14.01 6.91
CA ASN A 2 -16.07 13.74 6.53
C ASN A 2 -16.28 12.28 6.07
N PHE A 3 -15.21 11.61 5.63
CA PHE A 3 -15.24 10.21 5.22
C PHE A 3 -15.48 9.29 6.43
N GLU A 4 -14.66 9.38 7.48
CA GLU A 4 -14.77 8.57 8.70
C GLU A 4 -16.17 8.68 9.34
N LYS A 5 -16.72 9.90 9.40
CA LYS A 5 -18.08 10.13 9.92
C LYS A 5 -19.17 9.42 9.11
N LYS A 6 -18.98 9.26 7.79
CA LYS A 6 -19.96 8.66 6.89
C LYS A 6 -19.83 7.15 6.76
N SER A 7 -18.61 6.62 6.86
CA SER A 7 -18.34 5.20 6.71
C SER A 7 -18.29 4.44 8.04
N GLY A 8 -18.06 5.14 9.16
CA GLY A 8 -17.74 4.50 10.45
C GLY A 8 -16.30 3.96 10.50
N ALA A 9 -15.49 4.17 9.46
CA ALA A 9 -14.10 3.77 9.45
C ALA A 9 -13.24 4.73 10.29
N ILE A 10 -12.11 4.22 10.77
CA ILE A 10 -11.06 5.01 11.41
C ILE A 10 -9.88 5.06 10.44
N LEU A 11 -9.37 6.26 10.15
CA LEU A 11 -8.14 6.40 9.38
C LEU A 11 -6.94 6.00 10.24
N ILE A 12 -6.07 5.16 9.67
CA ILE A 12 -4.80 4.77 10.26
C ILE A 12 -3.66 5.36 9.43
N ASP A 13 -2.59 5.75 10.11
CA ASP A 13 -1.35 6.18 9.46
C ASP A 13 -0.50 4.96 9.10
N GLU A 14 0.19 5.02 7.96
CA GLU A 14 1.17 4.00 7.59
C GLU A 14 2.59 4.38 8.07
N PRO A 15 3.38 3.44 8.62
CA PRO A 15 3.01 2.07 9.01
C PRO A 15 2.10 2.04 10.25
N TYR A 16 1.14 1.12 10.28
CA TYR A 16 0.28 0.90 11.44
C TYR A 16 0.63 -0.42 12.12
N LEU A 17 0.93 -0.40 13.42
CA LEU A 17 1.18 -1.61 14.19
C LEU A 17 -0.14 -2.15 14.77
N LEU A 18 -0.60 -3.27 14.24
CA LEU A 18 -1.75 -4.01 14.77
C LEU A 18 -1.26 -5.04 15.80
N GLU A 19 -1.60 -4.83 17.06
CA GLU A 19 -1.33 -5.78 18.13
C GLU A 19 -2.51 -6.73 18.31
N THR A 20 -2.20 -8.03 18.41
CA THR A 20 -3.17 -9.08 18.76
C THR A 20 -2.62 -9.89 19.93
N ASP A 21 -3.47 -10.67 20.60
CA ASP A 21 -3.08 -11.47 21.76
C ASP A 21 -1.89 -12.41 21.51
N ASN A 22 -1.65 -12.82 20.25
CA ASN A 22 -0.63 -13.81 19.90
C ASN A 22 0.52 -13.25 19.05
N LYS A 23 0.30 -12.15 18.32
CA LYS A 23 1.28 -11.63 17.35
C LYS A 23 1.04 -10.16 16.99
N GLN A 24 2.08 -9.50 16.52
CA GLN A 24 2.01 -8.14 16.00
C GLN A 24 2.13 -8.14 14.47
N TYR A 25 1.40 -7.23 13.82
CA TYR A 25 1.38 -7.08 12.37
C TYR A 25 1.59 -5.62 11.98
N VAL A 26 2.63 -5.34 11.21
CA VAL A 26 2.82 -4.05 10.54
C VAL A 26 1.93 -4.01 9.31
N LEU A 27 0.99 -3.07 9.26
CA LEU A 27 0.10 -2.87 8.13
C LEU A 27 0.58 -1.68 7.30
N MET A 28 0.69 -1.86 5.98
CA MET A 28 1.04 -0.81 5.03
C MET A 28 0.29 -0.97 3.72
N HIS A 29 0.14 0.12 2.94
CA HIS A 29 -0.29 -0.04 1.55
C HIS A 29 0.75 -0.81 0.74
N GLY A 30 2.04 -0.48 0.90
CA GLY A 30 3.19 -1.19 0.31
C GLY A 30 3.95 -0.40 -0.74
N ASP A 31 3.36 0.67 -1.29
CA ASP A 31 3.97 1.54 -2.30
C ASP A 31 5.22 2.27 -1.80
N ALA A 32 5.31 2.57 -0.50
CA ALA A 32 6.49 3.15 0.13
C ALA A 32 7.72 2.23 0.08
N LEU A 33 7.51 0.92 -0.10
CA LEU A 33 8.58 -0.10 -0.16
C LEU A 33 9.12 -0.29 -1.59
N CYS A 34 8.43 0.23 -2.61
CA CYS A 34 8.88 0.20 -4.01
C CYS A 34 9.91 1.31 -4.27
N THR A 35 11.05 1.28 -3.59
CA THR A 35 12.05 2.36 -3.63
C THR A 35 12.84 2.42 -4.93
N ASP A 36 12.89 1.32 -5.69
CA ASP A 36 13.56 1.27 -7.00
C ASP A 36 12.78 2.00 -8.09
N ASP A 37 11.46 2.20 -7.92
CA ASP A 37 10.68 3.10 -8.76
C ASP A 37 10.87 4.57 -8.32
N VAL A 38 12.07 5.09 -8.55
CA VAL A 38 12.47 6.46 -8.20
C VAL A 38 11.49 7.50 -8.76
N GLY A 39 11.02 7.31 -9.99
CA GLY A 39 10.07 8.21 -10.63
C GLY A 39 8.72 8.24 -9.90
N TYR A 40 8.20 7.08 -9.50
CA TYR A 40 7.00 6.99 -8.67
C TYR A 40 7.22 7.63 -7.30
N GLN A 41 8.33 7.35 -6.61
CA GLN A 41 8.62 7.91 -5.29
C GLN A 41 8.73 9.44 -5.32
N GLN A 42 9.35 10.02 -6.36
CA GLN A 42 9.40 11.46 -6.56
C GLN A 42 8.01 12.06 -6.78
N LEU A 43 7.20 11.43 -7.63
CA LEU A 43 5.82 11.87 -7.87
C LEU A 43 4.99 11.79 -6.59
N LYS A 44 5.10 10.69 -5.82
CA LYS A 44 4.45 10.51 -4.52
C LYS A 44 4.80 11.68 -3.60
N LYS A 45 6.09 12.01 -3.45
CA LYS A 45 6.54 13.16 -2.63
C LYS A 45 5.90 14.49 -3.06
N ILE A 46 5.88 14.79 -4.36
CA ILE A 46 5.26 16.01 -4.89
C ILE A 46 3.77 16.05 -4.58
N LEU A 47 3.04 14.96 -4.85
CA LEU A 47 1.59 14.88 -4.63
C LEU A 47 1.22 14.90 -3.15
N GLN A 48 2.07 14.34 -2.29
CA GLN A 48 1.84 14.27 -0.85
C GLN A 48 2.24 15.53 -0.09
N HIS A 49 3.02 16.42 -0.72
CA HIS A 49 3.48 17.67 -0.11
C HIS A 49 2.29 18.53 0.36
N PRO A 50 2.33 19.13 1.58
CA PRO A 50 1.20 19.87 2.15
C PRO A 50 0.69 20.99 1.24
N ILE A 51 1.59 21.73 0.58
CA ILE A 51 1.22 22.80 -0.36
C ILE A 51 0.51 22.23 -1.59
N THR A 52 1.01 21.13 -2.17
CA THR A 52 0.38 20.49 -3.32
C THR A 52 -1.01 19.98 -2.97
N LYS A 53 -1.15 19.29 -1.83
CA LYS A 53 -2.44 18.83 -1.30
C LYS A 53 -3.40 20.01 -1.08
N PHE A 54 -2.92 21.09 -0.45
CA PHE A 54 -3.71 22.29 -0.20
C PHE A 54 -4.24 22.87 -1.51
N ILE A 55 -3.35 23.19 -2.46
CA ILE A 55 -3.75 23.75 -3.76
C ILE A 55 -4.74 22.83 -4.45
N PHE A 56 -4.42 21.53 -4.55
CA PHE A 56 -5.27 20.55 -5.21
C PHE A 56 -6.68 20.48 -4.60
N LEU A 57 -6.80 20.47 -3.27
CA LEU A 57 -8.08 20.38 -2.57
C LEU A 57 -8.94 21.65 -2.71
N HIS A 58 -8.33 22.80 -3.01
CA HIS A 58 -9.04 24.06 -3.28
C HIS A 58 -9.50 24.19 -4.75
N LEU A 59 -9.11 23.27 -5.63
CA LEU A 59 -9.59 23.26 -7.02
C LEU A 59 -11.04 22.73 -7.10
N GLY A 60 -11.81 23.31 -8.02
CA GLY A 60 -13.14 22.82 -8.37
C GLY A 60 -13.14 21.35 -8.79
N LYS A 61 -14.23 20.62 -8.50
CA LYS A 61 -14.36 19.17 -8.74
C LYS A 61 -13.95 18.75 -10.16
N ASN A 62 -14.42 19.48 -11.18
CA ASN A 62 -14.14 19.16 -12.59
C ASN A 62 -12.63 19.23 -12.91
N LEU A 63 -11.93 20.22 -12.34
CA LEU A 63 -10.51 20.38 -12.54
C LEU A 63 -9.71 19.27 -11.81
N ARG A 64 -10.10 18.93 -10.58
CA ARG A 64 -9.50 17.79 -9.85
C ARG A 64 -9.64 16.49 -10.64
N LEU A 65 -10.84 16.18 -11.15
CA LEU A 65 -11.09 15.00 -11.97
C LEU A 65 -10.24 14.99 -13.25
N LYS A 66 -10.13 16.14 -13.93
CA LYS A 66 -9.28 16.28 -15.12
C LYS A 66 -7.82 16.01 -14.81
N ILE A 67 -7.27 16.59 -13.74
CA ILE A 67 -5.87 16.39 -13.32
C ILE A 67 -5.63 14.93 -12.93
N SER A 68 -6.48 14.35 -12.08
CA SER A 68 -6.39 12.94 -11.68
C SER A 68 -6.43 11.99 -12.88
N GLY A 69 -7.30 12.25 -13.86
CA GLY A 69 -7.38 11.47 -15.09
C GLY A 69 -6.11 11.56 -15.94
N GLN A 70 -5.51 12.75 -16.06
CA GLN A 70 -4.24 12.93 -16.77
C GLN A 70 -3.08 12.23 -16.06
N LEU A 71 -2.99 12.35 -14.73
CA LEU A 71 -1.99 11.65 -13.92
C LEU A 71 -2.13 10.13 -14.08
N ARG A 72 -3.35 9.60 -14.03
CA ARG A 72 -3.62 8.17 -14.23
C ARG A 72 -3.14 7.70 -15.61
N LYS A 73 -3.47 8.42 -16.69
CA LYS A 73 -3.03 8.07 -18.05
C LYS A 73 -1.51 8.03 -18.16
N LYS A 74 -0.81 9.05 -17.63
CA LYS A 74 0.65 9.09 -17.63
C LYS A 74 1.27 7.98 -16.78
N SER A 75 0.67 7.64 -15.65
CA SER A 75 1.13 6.53 -14.80
C SER A 75 1.04 5.19 -15.51
N ILE A 76 -0.08 4.91 -16.18
CA ILE A 76 -0.27 3.67 -16.95
C ILE A 76 0.77 3.58 -18.08
N GLN A 77 0.98 4.68 -18.82
CA GLN A 77 1.99 4.75 -19.86
C GLN A 77 3.40 4.55 -19.30
N ALA A 78 3.73 5.13 -18.15
CA ALA A 78 5.05 4.93 -17.53
C ALA A 78 5.26 3.48 -17.08
N GLN A 79 4.22 2.82 -16.55
CA GLN A 79 4.27 1.43 -16.11
C GLN A 79 4.53 0.46 -17.27
N SER A 80 4.04 0.73 -18.49
CA SER A 80 4.27 -0.18 -19.63
C SER A 80 5.73 -0.32 -20.06
N TYR A 81 6.60 0.59 -19.62
CA TYR A 81 8.04 0.56 -19.93
C TYR A 81 8.91 0.14 -18.74
N LYS A 82 8.32 -0.12 -17.58
CA LYS A 82 9.06 -0.54 -16.36
C LYS A 82 9.09 -2.06 -16.27
N SER A 83 10.21 -2.60 -15.79
CA SER A 83 10.28 -4.03 -15.48
C SER A 83 9.38 -4.36 -14.29
N SER A 84 8.94 -5.61 -14.22
CA SER A 84 8.22 -6.14 -13.06
C SER A 84 9.04 -6.01 -11.77
N GLU A 85 10.36 -6.16 -11.85
CA GLU A 85 11.28 -6.04 -10.71
C GLU A 85 11.28 -4.62 -10.12
N ILE A 86 11.37 -3.58 -10.97
CA ILE A 86 11.36 -2.17 -10.52
C ILE A 86 10.04 -1.80 -9.82
N MET A 87 8.93 -2.46 -10.21
CA MET A 87 7.61 -2.22 -9.65
C MET A 87 7.28 -3.10 -8.43
N ASP A 88 8.18 -3.99 -8.01
CA ASP A 88 8.02 -4.72 -6.74
C ASP A 88 8.56 -3.92 -5.57
N VAL A 89 8.39 -4.46 -4.36
CA VAL A 89 9.08 -3.94 -3.18
C VAL A 89 10.58 -4.20 -3.28
N ASN A 90 11.37 -3.25 -2.80
CA ASN A 90 12.81 -3.43 -2.63
C ASN A 90 13.06 -4.16 -1.30
N GLN A 91 13.74 -5.32 -1.36
CA GLN A 91 13.94 -6.15 -0.16
C GLN A 91 14.67 -5.39 0.96
N HIS A 92 15.71 -4.62 0.64
CA HIS A 92 16.43 -3.83 1.65
C HIS A 92 15.52 -2.79 2.33
N ALA A 93 14.58 -2.18 1.59
CA ALA A 93 13.60 -1.27 2.19
C ALA A 93 12.63 -2.01 3.14
N VAL A 94 12.26 -3.26 2.82
CA VAL A 94 11.47 -4.11 3.72
C VAL A 94 12.28 -4.45 4.98
N ASP A 95 13.53 -4.90 4.82
CA ASP A 95 14.39 -5.28 5.94
C ASP A 95 14.60 -4.09 6.91
N GLU A 96 14.87 -2.90 6.38
CA GLU A 96 15.04 -1.66 7.17
C GLU A 96 13.76 -1.23 7.90
N LEU A 97 12.59 -1.47 7.31
CA LEU A 97 11.32 -1.27 8.00
C LEU A 97 11.20 -2.26 9.16
N MET A 98 11.40 -3.55 8.90
CA MET A 98 11.14 -4.61 9.87
C MET A 98 12.12 -4.60 11.04
N LYS A 99 13.34 -4.07 10.86
CA LYS A 99 14.26 -3.79 12.00
C LYS A 99 13.65 -2.88 13.08
N LYS A 100 12.69 -2.02 12.72
CA LYS A 100 11.99 -1.11 13.66
C LYS A 100 10.83 -1.78 14.37
N TYR A 101 10.40 -2.95 13.90
CA TYR A 101 9.26 -3.71 14.40
C TYR A 101 9.69 -5.17 14.66
N PRO A 102 10.56 -5.41 15.65
CA PRO A 102 10.97 -6.76 16.01
C PRO A 102 9.75 -7.62 16.38
N ASP A 103 9.86 -8.94 16.17
CA ASP A 103 8.82 -9.94 16.47
C ASP A 103 7.47 -9.75 15.73
N SER A 104 7.40 -8.81 14.78
CA SER A 104 6.22 -8.51 13.98
C SER A 104 6.26 -9.15 12.60
N GLU A 105 5.10 -9.35 11.98
CA GLU A 105 4.98 -9.70 10.56
C GLU A 105 4.53 -8.50 9.73
N LEU A 106 4.84 -8.50 8.43
CA LEU A 106 4.39 -7.45 7.52
C LEU A 106 3.16 -7.91 6.73
N ILE A 107 2.13 -7.08 6.67
CA ILE A 107 0.99 -7.24 5.78
C ILE A 107 0.92 -6.01 4.87
N HIS A 108 0.99 -6.22 3.55
CA HIS A 108 0.86 -5.15 2.58
C HIS A 108 0.12 -5.58 1.30
N GLY A 109 -0.23 -4.62 0.45
CA GLY A 109 -0.78 -4.83 -0.88
C GLY A 109 0.08 -4.15 -1.94
N HIS A 110 -0.55 -3.32 -2.77
CA HIS A 110 0.06 -2.48 -3.81
C HIS A 110 0.68 -3.20 -5.01
N THR A 111 1.46 -4.26 -4.79
CA THR A 111 2.16 -4.96 -5.90
C THR A 111 1.25 -5.88 -6.70
N HIS A 112 0.08 -6.23 -6.14
CA HIS A 112 -0.92 -7.15 -6.70
C HIS A 112 -0.35 -8.57 -6.93
N ARG A 113 0.76 -8.90 -6.25
CA ARG A 113 1.46 -10.19 -6.32
C ARG A 113 1.20 -10.99 -5.05
N GLN A 114 0.00 -11.54 -4.94
CA GLN A 114 -0.40 -12.30 -3.76
C GLN A 114 0.60 -13.41 -3.46
N ASN A 115 1.29 -13.31 -2.32
CA ASN A 115 2.27 -14.29 -1.89
C ASN A 115 2.61 -14.15 -0.39
N THR A 116 3.13 -15.20 0.22
CA THR A 116 3.72 -15.18 1.56
C THR A 116 5.22 -15.47 1.44
N HIS A 117 6.04 -14.48 1.80
CA HIS A 117 7.49 -14.58 1.84
C HIS A 117 7.94 -14.86 3.27
N ILE A 118 8.65 -15.95 3.47
CA ILE A 118 9.21 -16.33 4.78
C ILE A 118 10.67 -15.89 4.76
N GLU A 119 10.99 -14.84 5.54
CA GLU A 119 12.35 -14.37 5.74
C GLU A 119 12.90 -14.94 7.06
N GLU A 120 14.18 -14.68 7.35
CA GLU A 120 14.83 -15.18 8.57
C GLU A 120 14.17 -14.65 9.86
N ASN A 121 13.77 -13.36 9.86
CA ASN A 121 13.31 -12.66 11.06
C ASN A 121 11.82 -12.31 11.06
N TYR A 122 11.13 -12.41 9.92
CA TYR A 122 9.73 -12.06 9.79
C TYR A 122 9.07 -12.78 8.60
N THR A 123 7.74 -12.80 8.61
CA THR A 123 6.95 -13.20 7.45
C THR A 123 6.33 -11.97 6.79
N ARG A 124 6.39 -11.88 5.47
CA ARG A 124 5.74 -10.84 4.67
C ARG A 124 4.58 -11.41 3.87
N HIS A 125 3.37 -10.92 4.16
CA HIS A 125 2.12 -11.31 3.51
C HIS A 125 1.67 -10.24 2.54
N VAL A 126 1.60 -10.59 1.26
CA VAL A 126 1.12 -9.72 0.18
C VAL A 126 -0.33 -10.08 -0.16
N LEU A 127 -1.23 -9.09 -0.10
CA LEU A 127 -2.61 -9.20 -0.62
C LEU A 127 -2.63 -9.03 -2.14
N GLY A 128 -3.50 -9.78 -2.81
CA GLY A 128 -3.78 -9.62 -4.24
C GLY A 128 -4.77 -8.48 -4.50
N ASP A 129 -4.93 -8.10 -5.76
CA ASP A 129 -6.00 -7.18 -6.16
C ASP A 129 -7.35 -7.91 -6.30
N TRP A 130 -8.43 -7.15 -6.29
CA TRP A 130 -9.77 -7.66 -6.55
C TRP A 130 -10.17 -7.41 -8.01
N SER A 131 -10.79 -8.42 -8.62
CA SER A 131 -11.47 -8.28 -9.91
C SER A 131 -12.98 -8.20 -9.70
N THR A 132 -13.74 -8.14 -10.79
CA THR A 132 -15.22 -8.17 -10.72
C THR A 132 -15.79 -9.47 -10.16
N THR A 133 -15.02 -10.55 -10.14
CA THR A 133 -15.48 -11.90 -9.79
C THR A 133 -14.60 -12.59 -8.74
N GLN A 134 -13.52 -11.95 -8.29
CA GLN A 134 -12.56 -12.57 -7.39
C GLN A 134 -11.97 -11.52 -6.45
N GLY A 135 -11.73 -11.91 -5.21
CA GLY A 135 -11.06 -11.10 -4.20
C GLY A 135 -10.33 -11.98 -3.20
N ASN A 136 -9.56 -11.35 -2.32
CA ASN A 136 -8.81 -12.04 -1.28
C ASN A 136 -8.84 -11.23 0.02
N ALA A 137 -8.67 -11.92 1.14
CA ALA A 137 -8.59 -11.31 2.47
C ALA A 137 -7.62 -12.08 3.37
N ILE A 138 -7.12 -11.38 4.40
CA ILE A 138 -6.39 -11.99 5.51
C ILE A 138 -7.32 -12.00 6.72
N LYS A 139 -7.48 -13.17 7.33
CA LYS A 139 -8.20 -13.36 8.58
C LYS A 139 -7.19 -13.57 9.71
N ILE A 140 -7.32 -12.79 10.77
CA ILE A 140 -6.48 -12.90 11.97
C ILE A 140 -7.37 -13.33 13.13
N ASN A 141 -7.17 -14.56 13.58
CA ASN A 141 -7.75 -15.09 14.83
C ASN A 141 -6.58 -15.48 15.77
N THR A 142 -6.50 -16.74 16.19
CA THR A 142 -5.34 -17.30 16.89
C THR A 142 -4.12 -17.43 15.98
N LYS A 143 -4.34 -17.58 14.67
CA LYS A 143 -3.33 -17.56 13.61
C LYS A 143 -3.86 -16.79 12.42
N LEU A 144 -2.93 -16.35 11.57
CA LEU A 144 -3.23 -15.73 10.29
C LEU A 144 -3.61 -16.81 9.26
N SER A 145 -4.71 -16.61 8.53
CA SER A 145 -5.08 -17.43 7.36
C SER A 145 -5.52 -16.57 6.18
N ARG A 146 -5.24 -17.04 4.96
CA ARG A 146 -5.73 -16.41 3.73
C ARG A 146 -7.12 -16.91 3.38
N LEU A 147 -7.94 -16.02 2.84
CA LEU A 147 -9.26 -16.30 2.33
C LEU A 147 -9.35 -15.85 0.88
N GLU A 148 -9.90 -16.70 0.04
CA GLU A 148 -10.30 -16.35 -1.33
C GLU A 148 -11.80 -16.07 -1.34
N ILE A 149 -12.21 -15.05 -2.08
CA ILE A 149 -13.59 -14.61 -2.24
C ILE A 149 -13.92 -14.77 -3.72
N ASN A 150 -14.92 -15.61 -4.02
CA ASN A 150 -15.44 -15.85 -5.37
C ASN A 150 -16.86 -15.31 -5.49
#